data_AF-A0A2E4ELJ8-F1
#
_entry.id   AF-A0A2E4ELJ8-F1
#
_cell.length_a   1.000
_cell.length_b   1.000
_cell.length_c   1.000
_cell.angle_alpha   90.00
_cell.angle_beta   90.00
_cell.angle_gamma   90.00
#
_symmetry.space_group_name_H-M   'P 1'
#
loop_
_entity.id
_entity.type
_entity.pdbx_description
1 polymer ?
#
loop_
_entity_poly.entity_id
_entity_poly.type
_entity_poly.pdbx_seq_one_letter_code
_entity_poly.pdbx_strand_id
1 'polypeptide(L)'
;MKNVLFVFVSLLLTWNSHGQSTKEIEELADGFFKKNVSNGQVNYLALSASKQELGKLVGIVGRVNLSTASPNAKKAFYVNAYNLLVIHQVVENYPIGSVMDVGGFFDQKKFLVAGEKMTLNALENEKIRKQYNDPRFHFVLVCGAVSCPPIIDKAYKESTIEQQLEQQTSLALNDPKFIQSNNEATQISEIFNWYKSDFEVNGGSVKKFINRYRKSKIPENEKLGYYTYDWKLNEDKNSKGSIVPKESAPSNRRSIDLQQYTPSVLLTKGQWEFKTFGNLYTQKGGYDQNTQYIDYGNRSTFFTSINEFTYGINRRFNVGADLWIKAVLYDEPGSSPLEVFKFQTTPQSRTELSVVGPRIRIQPIKNWKHFALNSSFLIPIASDQNGSESSDRAWLSQDAYLWITKFYYDQSLGNKFQLFLQLAPWFTIQKPGESAKNKLETPFDVFFNYFATSRLSFYMQQEFWPSFSPDGNLTSYFLQGGLGSKFQVIKGLLELELSYTNFYFGMNSGAGQTFNLGIRIISGSK
;
A
#
# COMPACT_ATOMS: atom_id res chain seq x y z
N MET A 1 10.91 -76.89 12.60
CA MET A 1 11.87 -76.05 13.35
C MET A 1 13.12 -75.87 12.50
N LYS A 2 13.26 -74.72 11.82
CA LYS A 2 14.46 -74.39 11.06
C LYS A 2 14.86 -72.96 11.39
N ASN A 3 16.12 -72.86 11.81
CA ASN A 3 16.81 -71.69 12.34
C ASN A 3 16.95 -70.59 11.28
N VAL A 4 16.72 -69.34 11.68
CA VAL A 4 17.23 -68.17 10.97
C VAL A 4 17.75 -67.19 12.03
N LEU A 5 19.07 -67.07 12.11
CA LEU A 5 19.77 -66.04 12.87
C LEU A 5 20.17 -64.96 11.86
N PHE A 6 19.43 -63.85 11.80
CA PHE A 6 19.78 -62.68 10.98
C PHE A 6 20.69 -61.76 11.78
N VAL A 7 21.96 -61.69 11.38
CA VAL A 7 22.90 -60.63 11.80
C VAL A 7 22.63 -59.41 10.93
N PHE A 8 22.10 -58.34 11.53
CA PHE A 8 22.01 -57.03 10.91
C PHE A 8 23.31 -56.26 11.16
N VAL A 9 24.12 -56.11 10.12
CA VAL A 9 25.23 -55.15 10.09
C VAL A 9 24.66 -53.78 9.73
N SER A 10 24.57 -52.89 10.71
CA SER A 10 24.27 -51.47 10.49
C SER A 10 25.56 -50.74 10.08
N LEU A 11 25.66 -50.38 8.80
CA LEU A 11 26.63 -49.39 8.33
C LEU A 11 26.24 -48.01 8.87
N LEU A 12 26.96 -47.53 9.88
CA LEU A 12 26.98 -46.13 10.28
C LEU A 12 27.82 -45.34 9.26
N LEU A 13 27.17 -44.77 8.25
CA LEU A 13 27.73 -43.69 7.45
C LEU A 13 27.76 -42.43 8.31
N THR A 14 28.91 -42.14 8.92
CA THR A 14 29.17 -40.83 9.53
C THR A 14 29.34 -39.80 8.42
N TRP A 15 28.28 -39.04 8.12
CA TRP A 15 28.44 -37.78 7.39
C TRP A 15 29.17 -36.80 8.30
N ASN A 16 30.48 -36.64 8.07
CA ASN A 16 31.23 -35.48 8.53
C ASN A 16 30.61 -34.23 7.89
N SER A 17 29.68 -33.60 8.61
CA SER A 17 29.24 -32.24 8.32
C SER A 17 30.45 -31.31 8.54
N HIS A 18 31.23 -31.09 7.49
CA HIS A 18 32.16 -29.97 7.46
C HIS A 18 31.29 -28.72 7.51
N GLY A 19 31.17 -28.13 8.71
CA GLY A 19 30.53 -26.83 8.86
C GLY A 19 31.26 -25.83 7.98
N GLN A 20 30.58 -25.31 6.96
CA GLN A 20 31.16 -24.33 6.05
C GLN A 20 31.59 -23.09 6.85
N SER A 21 32.86 -22.74 6.73
CA SER A 21 33.47 -21.65 7.49
C SER A 21 33.14 -20.28 6.86
N THR A 22 33.15 -19.22 7.66
CA THR A 22 32.99 -17.83 7.17
C THR A 22 34.01 -17.44 6.11
N LYS A 23 35.19 -18.07 6.09
CA LYS A 23 36.24 -17.82 5.10
C LYS A 23 35.88 -18.32 3.70
N GLU A 24 35.23 -19.48 3.60
CA GLU A 24 34.80 -20.07 2.32
C GLU A 24 33.81 -19.14 1.60
N ILE A 25 32.81 -18.64 2.33
CA ILE A 25 31.82 -17.71 1.76
C ILE A 25 32.45 -16.36 1.38
N GLU A 26 33.42 -15.85 2.15
CA GLU A 26 34.16 -14.64 1.79
C GLU A 26 34.90 -14.79 0.45
N GLU A 27 35.62 -15.90 0.25
CA GLU A 27 36.37 -16.17 -1.00
C GLU A 27 35.44 -16.34 -2.20
N LEU A 28 34.34 -17.08 -2.03
CA LEU A 28 33.37 -17.29 -3.10
C LEU A 28 32.60 -16.00 -3.45
N ALA A 29 32.21 -15.21 -2.44
CA ALA A 29 31.58 -13.92 -2.66
C ALA A 29 32.55 -12.94 -3.34
N ASP A 30 33.85 -12.97 -2.99
CA ASP A 30 34.86 -12.10 -3.60
C ASP A 30 35.02 -12.42 -5.08
N GLY A 31 35.10 -13.71 -5.44
CA GLY A 31 35.10 -14.15 -6.83
C GLY A 31 33.82 -13.75 -7.58
N PHE A 32 32.66 -13.87 -6.92
CA PHE A 32 31.38 -13.47 -7.50
C PHE A 32 31.31 -11.97 -7.79
N PHE A 33 31.66 -11.11 -6.84
CA PHE A 33 31.60 -9.65 -7.04
C PHE A 33 32.61 -9.19 -8.09
N LYS A 34 33.86 -9.69 -8.05
CA LYS A 34 34.88 -9.35 -9.07
C LYS A 34 34.45 -9.68 -10.50
N LYS A 35 33.73 -10.79 -10.67
CA LYS A 35 33.27 -11.26 -11.98
C LYS A 35 32.07 -10.46 -12.51
N ASN A 36 31.19 -10.00 -11.63
CA ASN A 36 29.85 -9.54 -12.02
C ASN A 36 29.54 -8.08 -11.70
N VAL A 37 30.42 -7.40 -10.95
CA VAL A 37 30.28 -5.99 -10.59
C VAL A 37 31.35 -5.16 -11.28
N SER A 38 30.92 -4.07 -11.93
CA SER A 38 31.82 -3.09 -12.54
C SER A 38 31.23 -1.69 -12.39
N ASN A 39 32.07 -0.70 -12.06
CA ASN A 39 31.67 0.70 -11.92
C ASN A 39 30.45 0.95 -11.01
N GLY A 40 30.28 0.17 -9.94
CA GLY A 40 29.13 0.30 -9.04
C GLY A 40 27.83 -0.34 -9.54
N GLN A 41 27.89 -1.10 -10.64
CA GLN A 41 26.75 -1.71 -11.32
C GLN A 41 26.93 -3.22 -11.44
N VAL A 42 25.82 -3.95 -11.58
CA VAL A 42 25.80 -5.42 -11.68
C VAL A 42 25.40 -5.83 -13.09
N ASN A 43 26.10 -6.81 -13.66
CA ASN A 43 25.74 -7.39 -14.96
C ASN A 43 24.63 -8.45 -14.80
N TYR A 44 23.39 -7.98 -14.60
CA TYR A 44 22.24 -8.86 -14.41
C TYR A 44 21.91 -9.71 -15.63
N LEU A 45 22.15 -9.21 -16.84
CA LEU A 45 21.95 -9.97 -18.08
C LEU A 45 22.82 -11.23 -18.10
N ALA A 46 24.13 -11.10 -17.87
CA ALA A 46 25.04 -12.24 -17.82
C ALA A 46 24.68 -13.21 -16.67
N LEU A 47 24.36 -12.67 -15.49
CA LEU A 47 23.96 -13.47 -14.34
C LEU A 47 22.65 -14.24 -14.57
N SER A 48 21.72 -13.69 -15.34
CA SER A 48 20.46 -14.35 -15.70
C SER A 48 20.66 -15.61 -16.55
N ALA A 49 21.79 -15.69 -17.28
CA ALA A 49 22.20 -16.88 -18.02
C ALA A 49 22.97 -17.91 -17.14
N SER A 50 23.48 -17.50 -15.97
CA SER A 50 24.27 -18.34 -15.07
C SER A 50 23.66 -18.50 -13.66
N LYS A 51 22.33 -18.59 -13.57
CA LYS A 51 21.57 -18.64 -12.29
C LYS A 51 22.06 -19.72 -11.32
N GLN A 52 22.54 -20.85 -11.84
CA GLN A 52 22.99 -21.97 -11.02
C GLN A 52 24.22 -21.64 -10.16
N GLU A 53 25.15 -20.81 -10.65
CA GLU A 53 26.34 -20.39 -9.90
C GLU A 53 25.96 -19.55 -8.69
N LEU A 54 25.09 -18.55 -8.90
CA LEU A 54 24.54 -17.71 -7.84
C LEU A 54 23.66 -18.51 -6.86
N GLY A 55 22.84 -19.45 -7.36
CA GLY A 55 22.03 -20.32 -6.52
C GLY A 55 22.84 -21.20 -5.57
N LYS A 56 24.00 -21.72 -6.02
CA LYS A 56 24.94 -22.45 -5.14
C LYS A 56 25.47 -21.56 -4.03
N LEU A 57 25.87 -20.33 -4.36
CA LEU A 57 26.39 -19.37 -3.39
C LEU A 57 25.33 -18.98 -2.35
N VAL A 58 24.08 -18.76 -2.77
CA VAL A 58 22.94 -18.55 -1.87
C VAL A 58 22.67 -19.77 -0.98
N GLY A 59 22.84 -20.98 -1.52
CA GLY A 59 22.76 -22.21 -0.73
C GLY A 59 23.80 -22.28 0.40
N ILE A 60 25.03 -21.78 0.14
CA ILE A 60 26.10 -21.68 1.14
C ILE A 60 25.72 -20.65 2.21
N VAL A 61 25.24 -19.46 1.82
CA VAL A 61 24.75 -18.42 2.75
C VAL A 61 23.76 -18.99 3.76
N GLY A 62 22.89 -19.93 3.33
CA GLY A 62 21.93 -20.57 4.22
C GLY A 62 22.51 -21.57 5.22
N ARG A 63 23.72 -22.09 5.01
CA ARG A 63 24.30 -23.20 5.79
C ARG A 63 25.51 -22.81 6.65
N VAL A 64 26.06 -21.61 6.47
CA VAL A 64 27.19 -21.13 7.28
C VAL A 64 26.85 -21.16 8.78
N ASN A 65 27.74 -21.71 9.59
CA ASN A 65 27.60 -21.68 11.05
C ASN A 65 28.37 -20.49 11.63
N LEU A 66 27.67 -19.58 12.30
CA LEU A 66 28.24 -18.38 12.91
C LEU A 66 28.50 -18.52 14.42
N SER A 67 28.31 -19.68 15.04
CA SER A 67 28.39 -19.84 16.49
C SER A 67 29.78 -19.47 17.05
N THR A 68 30.84 -19.85 16.34
CA THR A 68 32.24 -19.58 16.70
C THR A 68 32.85 -18.39 15.95
N ALA A 69 32.08 -17.72 15.09
CA ALA A 69 32.57 -16.61 14.28
C ALA A 69 32.81 -15.35 15.14
N SER A 70 33.90 -14.64 14.86
CA SER A 70 34.19 -13.35 15.50
C SER A 70 33.13 -12.30 15.15
N PRO A 71 33.02 -11.20 15.93
CA PRO A 71 32.11 -10.10 15.59
C PRO A 71 32.33 -9.54 14.19
N ASN A 72 33.58 -9.43 13.73
CA ASN A 72 33.91 -8.92 12.41
C ASN A 72 33.58 -9.92 11.30
N ALA A 73 33.80 -11.22 11.53
CA ALA A 73 33.38 -12.26 10.61
C ALA A 73 31.86 -12.26 10.42
N LYS A 74 31.08 -12.06 11.50
CA LYS A 74 29.62 -11.93 11.43
C LYS A 74 29.18 -10.71 10.63
N LYS A 75 29.80 -9.54 10.86
CA LYS A 75 29.53 -8.32 10.08
C LYS A 75 29.79 -8.54 8.58
N ALA A 76 30.96 -9.04 8.25
CA ALA A 76 31.37 -9.33 6.88
C ALA A 76 30.38 -10.31 6.21
N PHE A 77 30.05 -11.39 6.91
CA PHE A 77 29.07 -12.37 6.44
C PHE A 77 27.70 -11.75 6.14
N TYR A 78 27.11 -10.98 7.06
CA TYR A 78 25.76 -10.45 6.87
C TYR A 78 25.68 -9.41 5.75
N VAL A 79 26.72 -8.57 5.58
CA VAL A 79 26.78 -7.61 4.45
C VAL A 79 26.87 -8.36 3.12
N ASN A 80 27.76 -9.36 3.01
CA ASN A 80 27.88 -10.17 1.81
C ASN A 80 26.57 -10.93 1.53
N ALA A 81 25.97 -11.54 2.54
CA ALA A 81 24.70 -12.26 2.42
C ALA A 81 23.60 -11.34 1.89
N TYR A 82 23.43 -10.14 2.45
CA TYR A 82 22.41 -9.19 1.99
C TYR A 82 22.61 -8.84 0.51
N ASN A 83 23.80 -8.41 0.12
CA ASN A 83 24.09 -8.00 -1.27
C ASN A 83 23.91 -9.16 -2.26
N LEU A 84 24.34 -10.37 -1.91
CA LEU A 84 24.15 -11.57 -2.73
C LEU A 84 22.67 -11.93 -2.88
N LEU A 85 21.88 -11.83 -1.81
CA LEU A 85 20.46 -12.15 -1.82
C LEU A 85 19.64 -11.15 -2.61
N VAL A 86 19.97 -9.85 -2.54
CA VAL A 86 19.38 -8.82 -3.41
C VAL A 86 19.65 -9.15 -4.88
N ILE A 87 20.92 -9.40 -5.25
CA ILE A 87 21.30 -9.73 -6.63
C ILE A 87 20.59 -11.01 -7.08
N HIS A 88 20.56 -12.05 -6.25
CA HIS A 88 19.84 -13.28 -6.54
C HIS A 88 18.36 -13.03 -6.80
N GLN A 89 17.70 -12.21 -5.99
CA GLN A 89 16.29 -11.93 -6.18
C GLN A 89 16.02 -11.08 -7.44
N VAL A 90 16.92 -10.17 -7.81
CA VAL A 90 16.86 -9.49 -9.11
C VAL A 90 16.95 -10.52 -10.24
N VAL A 91 17.96 -11.40 -10.21
CA VAL A 91 18.21 -12.42 -11.25
C VAL A 91 17.04 -13.39 -11.40
N GLU A 92 16.37 -13.74 -10.31
CA GLU A 92 15.17 -14.59 -10.33
C GLU A 92 13.98 -13.92 -11.04
N ASN A 93 13.89 -12.59 -10.99
CA ASN A 93 12.81 -11.82 -11.61
C ASN A 93 13.20 -11.15 -12.93
N TYR A 94 14.48 -11.23 -13.35
CA TYR A 94 15.00 -10.55 -14.53
C TYR A 94 14.30 -11.01 -15.83
N PRO A 95 13.98 -10.10 -16.78
CA PRO A 95 14.27 -8.66 -16.77
C PRO A 95 13.25 -7.82 -15.97
N ILE A 96 13.77 -6.91 -15.14
CA ILE A 96 12.99 -5.88 -14.41
C ILE A 96 13.66 -4.51 -14.55
N GLY A 97 12.85 -3.45 -14.58
CA GLY A 97 13.37 -2.07 -14.62
C GLY A 97 13.74 -1.54 -13.23
N SER A 98 13.11 -2.08 -12.19
CA SER A 98 13.34 -1.72 -10.78
C SER A 98 13.05 -2.91 -9.85
N VAL A 99 13.76 -2.99 -8.73
CA VAL A 99 13.39 -3.89 -7.62
C VAL A 99 11.98 -3.61 -7.07
N MET A 100 11.48 -2.37 -7.23
CA MET A 100 10.14 -1.98 -6.82
C MET A 100 9.04 -2.53 -7.74
N ASP A 101 9.39 -3.04 -8.93
CA ASP A 101 8.42 -3.67 -9.83
C ASP A 101 7.96 -5.04 -9.32
N VAL A 102 8.72 -5.64 -8.39
CA VAL A 102 8.47 -6.94 -7.79
C VAL A 102 7.78 -6.75 -6.43
N GLY A 103 6.51 -7.14 -6.36
CA GLY A 103 5.73 -7.06 -5.13
C GLY A 103 6.41 -7.79 -3.96
N GLY A 104 6.61 -7.10 -2.84
CA GLY A 104 7.21 -7.69 -1.65
C GLY A 104 8.68 -8.10 -1.79
N PHE A 105 9.43 -7.48 -2.71
CA PHE A 105 10.85 -7.81 -2.95
C PHE A 105 11.65 -7.94 -1.64
N PHE A 106 11.55 -6.98 -0.73
CA PHE A 106 12.29 -7.00 0.53
C PHE A 106 11.57 -7.73 1.70
N ASP A 107 10.26 -7.90 1.61
CA ASP A 107 9.40 -8.24 2.76
C ASP A 107 8.73 -9.61 2.70
N GLN A 108 8.66 -10.25 1.53
CA GLN A 108 7.89 -11.48 1.36
C GLN A 108 8.76 -12.71 1.19
N LYS A 109 9.77 -12.66 0.31
CA LYS A 109 10.64 -13.82 0.06
C LYS A 109 11.56 -14.04 1.27
N LYS A 110 11.44 -15.22 1.88
CA LYS A 110 12.32 -15.65 2.97
C LYS A 110 13.48 -16.45 2.40
N PHE A 111 14.70 -16.10 2.83
CA PHE A 111 15.92 -16.81 2.56
C PHE A 111 16.40 -17.50 3.82
N LEU A 112 17.10 -18.63 3.64
CA LEU A 112 17.86 -19.23 4.71
C LEU A 112 19.17 -18.44 4.82
N VAL A 113 19.50 -17.94 6.00
CA VAL A 113 20.74 -17.19 6.30
C VAL A 113 21.29 -17.73 7.60
N ALA A 114 22.46 -18.39 7.54
CA ALA A 114 23.09 -19.04 8.69
C ALA A 114 22.14 -19.93 9.52
N GLY A 115 21.31 -20.73 8.83
CA GLY A 115 20.33 -21.63 9.44
C GLY A 115 18.98 -20.99 9.80
N GLU A 116 18.84 -19.67 9.73
CA GLU A 116 17.60 -18.96 10.07
C GLU A 116 16.82 -18.52 8.82
N LYS A 117 15.50 -18.71 8.79
CA LYS A 117 14.63 -18.22 7.70
C LYS A 117 14.19 -16.78 7.95
N MET A 118 14.64 -15.84 7.13
CA MET A 118 14.35 -14.41 7.27
C MET A 118 14.17 -13.70 5.92
N THR A 119 13.53 -12.53 5.90
CA THR A 119 13.40 -11.68 4.70
C THR A 119 14.63 -10.78 4.54
N LEU A 120 14.80 -10.14 3.38
CA LEU A 120 15.87 -9.13 3.20
C LEU A 120 15.72 -7.99 4.21
N ASN A 121 14.49 -7.53 4.46
CA ASN A 121 14.22 -6.50 5.46
C ASN A 121 14.53 -6.98 6.89
N ALA A 122 14.24 -8.24 7.24
CA ALA A 122 14.62 -8.77 8.55
C ALA A 122 16.15 -8.89 8.69
N LEU A 123 16.84 -9.32 7.63
CA LEU A 123 18.31 -9.37 7.60
C LEU A 123 18.92 -7.96 7.82
N GLU A 124 18.48 -6.96 7.07
CA GLU A 124 18.98 -5.57 7.21
C GLU A 124 18.63 -4.99 8.58
N ASN A 125 17.37 -5.06 8.99
CA ASN A 125 16.91 -4.33 10.17
C ASN A 125 17.26 -5.03 11.48
N GLU A 126 17.13 -6.36 11.55
CA GLU A 126 17.28 -7.10 12.80
C GLU A 126 18.71 -7.60 13.01
N LYS A 127 19.34 -8.18 11.97
CA LYS A 127 20.68 -8.76 12.09
C LYS A 127 21.80 -7.74 11.90
N ILE A 128 21.54 -6.63 11.20
CA ILE A 128 22.57 -5.62 10.90
C ILE A 128 22.29 -4.32 11.66
N ARG A 129 21.25 -3.57 11.30
CA ARG A 129 21.01 -2.21 11.83
C ARG A 129 20.84 -2.21 13.35
N LYS A 130 19.89 -2.99 13.89
CA LYS A 130 19.65 -3.07 15.35
C LYS A 130 20.84 -3.66 16.11
N GLN A 131 21.53 -4.63 15.53
CA GLN A 131 22.63 -5.34 16.19
C GLN A 131 23.88 -4.48 16.36
N TYR A 132 24.22 -3.67 15.35
CA TYR A 132 25.48 -2.92 15.34
C TYR A 132 25.31 -1.43 15.61
N ASN A 133 24.13 -0.86 15.35
CA ASN A 133 23.84 0.57 15.52
C ASN A 133 24.91 1.47 14.87
N ASP A 134 25.39 1.07 13.69
CA ASP A 134 26.45 1.75 12.95
C ASP A 134 25.88 2.30 11.63
N PRO A 135 25.76 3.63 11.46
CA PRO A 135 25.20 4.23 10.25
C PRO A 135 26.01 3.94 8.99
N ARG A 136 27.26 3.47 9.11
CA ARG A 136 28.09 3.10 7.95
C ARG A 136 27.51 1.92 7.16
N PHE A 137 26.64 1.10 7.76
CA PHE A 137 25.97 0.00 7.05
C PHE A 137 25.09 0.48 5.89
N HIS A 138 24.53 1.69 5.97
CA HIS A 138 23.72 2.28 4.88
C HIS A 138 24.52 2.53 3.60
N PHE A 139 25.85 2.46 3.64
CA PHE A 139 26.74 2.68 2.51
C PHE A 139 27.32 1.39 1.91
N VAL A 140 26.95 0.24 2.47
CA VAL A 140 27.45 -1.07 2.04
C VAL A 140 26.35 -2.10 1.77
N LEU A 141 25.10 -1.79 2.15
CA LEU A 141 23.92 -2.59 1.84
C LEU A 141 23.26 -2.03 0.57
N VAL A 142 23.47 -2.70 -0.56
CA VAL A 142 23.05 -2.20 -1.86
C VAL A 142 21.70 -2.80 -2.23
N CYS A 143 20.70 -1.93 -2.30
CA CYS A 143 19.29 -2.24 -2.61
C CYS A 143 18.99 -2.52 -4.09
N GLY A 144 20.00 -2.54 -4.96
CA GLY A 144 19.84 -2.79 -6.40
C GLY A 144 19.36 -1.61 -7.25
N ALA A 145 19.27 -0.40 -6.68
CA ALA A 145 18.86 0.82 -7.38
C ALA A 145 20.03 1.75 -7.73
N VAL A 146 19.85 2.60 -8.75
CA VAL A 146 20.83 3.60 -9.22
C VAL A 146 21.22 4.60 -8.13
N SER A 147 20.27 5.02 -7.28
CA SER A 147 20.54 5.92 -6.16
C SER A 147 21.06 5.22 -4.89
N CYS A 148 21.22 3.89 -4.89
CA CYS A 148 21.92 3.21 -3.79
C CYS A 148 23.41 3.59 -3.83
N PRO A 149 24.12 3.52 -2.70
CA PRO A 149 25.58 3.56 -2.69
C PRO A 149 26.14 2.53 -3.70
N PRO A 150 27.22 2.85 -4.43
CA PRO A 150 27.82 1.93 -5.39
C PRO A 150 28.19 0.59 -4.75
N ILE A 151 27.78 -0.52 -5.36
CA ILE A 151 28.27 -1.84 -4.96
C ILE A 151 29.74 -1.98 -5.36
N ILE A 152 30.55 -2.54 -4.47
CA ILE A 152 31.96 -2.79 -4.75
C ILE A 152 32.17 -4.14 -5.43
N ASP A 153 33.25 -4.26 -6.18
CA ASP A 153 33.67 -5.45 -6.92
C ASP A 153 34.37 -6.49 -6.04
N LYS A 154 34.18 -6.45 -4.72
CA LYS A 154 34.88 -7.30 -3.74
C LYS A 154 33.96 -7.69 -2.59
N ALA A 155 34.23 -8.83 -1.97
CA ALA A 155 33.53 -9.18 -0.74
C ALA A 155 34.03 -8.35 0.45
N TYR A 156 33.16 -8.20 1.45
CA TYR A 156 33.55 -7.75 2.76
C TYR A 156 34.22 -8.90 3.52
N LYS A 157 35.36 -8.64 4.17
CA LYS A 157 36.16 -9.70 4.83
C LYS A 157 36.34 -9.40 6.30
N GLU A 158 36.43 -10.43 7.14
CA GLU A 158 36.66 -10.28 8.58
C GLU A 158 37.83 -9.35 8.91
N SER A 159 38.94 -9.47 8.19
CA SER A 159 40.17 -8.71 8.45
C SER A 159 40.08 -7.24 8.02
N THR A 160 39.13 -6.88 7.14
CA THR A 160 39.05 -5.53 6.52
C THR A 160 37.70 -4.85 6.65
N ILE A 161 36.67 -5.47 7.24
CA ILE A 161 35.31 -4.95 7.29
C ILE A 161 35.21 -3.52 7.84
N GLU A 162 35.93 -3.20 8.92
CA GLU A 162 35.91 -1.85 9.51
C GLU A 162 36.51 -0.81 8.56
N GLN A 163 37.60 -1.16 7.90
CA GLN A 163 38.23 -0.29 6.89
C GLN A 163 37.33 -0.14 5.66
N GLN A 164 36.66 -1.21 5.23
CA GLN A 164 35.73 -1.18 4.10
C GLN A 164 34.50 -0.31 4.40
N LEU A 165 33.90 -0.43 5.59
CA LEU A 165 32.79 0.43 6.03
C LEU A 165 33.19 1.91 6.02
N GLU A 166 34.36 2.22 6.59
CA GLU A 166 34.88 3.59 6.63
C GLU A 166 35.16 4.13 5.22
N GLN A 167 35.82 3.34 4.39
CA GLN A 167 36.16 3.71 3.02
C GLN A 167 34.91 3.94 2.17
N GLN A 168 33.93 3.03 2.19
CA GLN A 168 32.72 3.18 1.38
C GLN A 168 31.87 4.37 1.84
N THR A 169 31.78 4.59 3.15
CA THR A 169 31.10 5.78 3.69
C THR A 169 31.78 7.07 3.23
N SER A 170 33.12 7.12 3.29
CA SER A 170 33.89 8.27 2.81
C SER A 170 33.73 8.50 1.30
N LEU A 171 33.79 7.45 0.50
CA LEU A 171 33.60 7.54 -0.96
C LEU A 171 32.22 8.06 -1.30
N ALA A 172 31.16 7.47 -0.74
CA ALA A 172 29.78 7.88 -0.99
C ALA A 172 29.54 9.35 -0.58
N LEU A 173 30.00 9.77 0.59
CA LEU A 173 29.76 11.13 1.09
C LEU A 173 30.59 12.21 0.37
N ASN A 174 31.60 11.83 -0.41
CA ASN A 174 32.37 12.71 -1.28
C ASN A 174 32.03 12.57 -2.76
N ASP A 175 31.08 11.71 -3.13
CA ASP A 175 30.58 11.61 -4.51
C ASP A 175 29.59 12.75 -4.80
N PRO A 176 29.83 13.61 -5.82
CA PRO A 176 28.90 14.66 -6.20
C PRO A 176 27.53 14.15 -6.68
N LYS A 177 27.42 12.87 -7.08
CA LYS A 177 26.13 12.24 -7.38
C LYS A 177 25.31 11.96 -6.12
N PHE A 178 25.98 11.65 -5.01
CA PHE A 178 25.35 11.25 -3.76
C PHE A 178 25.11 12.45 -2.82
N ILE A 179 26.00 13.44 -2.84
CA ILE A 179 25.84 14.74 -2.17
C ILE A 179 25.93 15.86 -3.22
N GLN A 180 24.76 16.38 -3.61
CA GLN A 180 24.60 17.35 -4.69
C GLN A 180 24.50 18.75 -4.09
N SER A 181 25.61 19.50 -4.08
CA SER A 181 25.60 20.91 -3.64
C SER A 181 25.14 21.81 -4.79
N ASN A 182 24.11 22.62 -4.57
CA ASN A 182 23.75 23.75 -5.43
C ASN A 182 23.86 25.08 -4.66
N ASN A 183 23.70 26.22 -5.33
CA ASN A 183 23.91 27.54 -4.72
C ASN A 183 22.91 27.90 -3.58
N GLU A 184 21.86 27.11 -3.35
CA GLU A 184 20.81 27.41 -2.37
C GLU A 184 20.70 26.36 -1.24
N ALA A 185 21.02 25.09 -1.52
CA ALA A 185 20.97 23.99 -0.56
C ALA A 185 21.77 22.76 -1.05
N THR A 186 22.40 22.06 -0.11
CA THR A 186 22.96 20.73 -0.39
C THR A 186 21.84 19.68 -0.38
N GLN A 187 21.62 19.04 -1.52
CA GLN A 187 20.69 17.92 -1.68
C GLN A 187 21.39 16.60 -1.36
N ILE A 188 20.76 15.79 -0.51
CA ILE A 188 21.29 14.50 -0.05
C ILE A 188 20.28 13.37 -0.32
N SER A 189 20.74 12.12 -0.27
CA SER A 189 19.89 10.95 -0.50
C SER A 189 18.71 10.87 0.48
N GLU A 190 17.54 10.40 0.01
CA GLU A 190 16.40 10.10 0.89
C GLU A 190 16.73 9.06 1.98
N ILE A 191 17.80 8.28 1.85
CA ILE A 191 18.32 7.37 2.89
C ILE A 191 18.49 8.11 4.23
N PHE A 192 18.98 9.36 4.22
CA PHE A 192 19.13 10.17 5.44
C PHE A 192 17.79 10.59 6.05
N ASN A 193 16.72 10.62 5.28
CA ASN A 193 15.36 10.91 5.77
C ASN A 193 14.68 9.64 6.28
N TRP A 194 14.79 8.53 5.55
CA TRP A 194 14.18 7.25 5.93
C TRP A 194 14.80 6.65 7.19
N TYR A 195 16.13 6.78 7.33
CA TYR A 195 16.91 6.23 8.44
C TYR A 195 17.50 7.31 9.35
N LYS A 196 16.81 8.45 9.44
CA LYS A 196 17.27 9.63 10.19
C LYS A 196 17.76 9.30 11.61
N SER A 197 17.05 8.42 12.33
CA SER A 197 17.42 7.97 13.68
C SER A 197 18.82 7.38 13.79
N ASP A 198 19.29 6.72 12.74
CA ASP A 198 20.59 6.02 12.73
C ASP A 198 21.75 7.01 12.61
N PHE A 199 21.49 8.19 12.03
CA PHE A 199 22.48 9.26 11.85
C PHE A 199 22.48 10.28 12.99
N GLU A 200 21.47 10.26 13.87
CA GLU A 200 21.29 11.20 14.98
C GLU A 200 21.65 10.61 16.36
N VAL A 201 22.31 9.44 16.37
CA VAL A 201 22.73 8.75 17.60
C VAL A 201 23.64 9.67 18.45
N ASN A 202 23.47 9.61 19.78
CA ASN A 202 24.24 10.37 20.77
C ASN A 202 24.22 11.91 20.60
N GLY A 203 23.08 12.48 20.20
CA GLY A 203 22.93 13.93 19.99
C GLY A 203 23.63 14.44 18.72
N GLY A 204 23.95 13.52 17.80
CA GLY A 204 24.43 13.83 16.47
C GLY A 204 23.37 14.47 15.59
N SER A 205 23.77 14.88 14.40
CA SER A 205 22.84 15.30 13.34
C SER A 205 23.29 14.69 12.02
N VAL A 206 22.35 14.53 11.06
CA VAL A 206 22.68 14.12 9.69
C VAL A 206 23.83 14.96 9.12
N LYS A 207 23.79 16.30 9.29
CA LYS A 207 24.85 17.19 8.83
C LYS A 207 26.19 16.89 9.50
N LYS A 208 26.22 16.71 10.83
CA LYS A 208 27.44 16.37 11.58
C LYS A 208 28.03 15.05 11.13
N PHE A 209 27.19 14.04 10.89
CA PHE A 209 27.63 12.76 10.34
C PHE A 209 28.25 12.94 8.96
N ILE A 210 27.57 13.62 8.04
CA ILE A 210 28.08 13.89 6.70
C ILE A 210 29.42 14.66 6.75
N ASN A 211 29.50 15.72 7.55
CA ASN A 211 30.69 16.56 7.70
C ASN A 211 31.88 15.85 8.38
N ARG A 212 31.67 14.69 9.02
CA ARG A 212 32.76 13.85 9.52
C ARG A 212 33.58 13.25 8.38
N TYR A 213 32.94 12.95 7.25
CA TYR A 213 33.54 12.26 6.11
C TYR A 213 33.85 13.20 4.93
N ARG A 214 33.15 14.33 4.82
CA ARG A 214 33.32 15.26 3.69
C ARG A 214 34.65 16.01 3.74
N LYS A 215 35.31 16.07 2.57
CA LYS A 215 36.46 16.96 2.33
C LYS A 215 36.05 18.43 2.35
N SER A 216 34.92 18.75 1.71
CA SER A 216 34.31 20.10 1.73
C SER A 216 33.08 20.09 2.63
N LYS A 217 33.21 20.61 3.85
CA LYS A 217 32.14 20.63 4.84
C LYS A 217 30.95 21.46 4.35
N ILE A 218 29.74 20.98 4.65
CA ILE A 218 28.49 21.71 4.48
C ILE A 218 28.41 22.75 5.61
N PRO A 219 28.29 24.05 5.30
CA PRO A 219 28.12 25.11 6.29
C PRO A 219 26.95 24.87 7.26
N GLU A 220 27.09 25.30 8.50
CA GLU A 220 26.07 25.09 9.54
C GLU A 220 24.75 25.80 9.23
N ASN A 221 24.79 26.96 8.57
CA ASN A 221 23.63 27.73 8.13
C ASN A 221 22.97 27.20 6.83
N GLU A 222 23.64 26.30 6.09
CA GLU A 222 23.10 25.78 4.84
C GLU A 222 22.00 24.73 5.10
N LYS A 223 20.88 24.82 4.38
CA LYS A 223 19.78 23.85 4.52
C LYS A 223 20.10 22.56 3.78
N LEU A 224 19.73 21.43 4.38
CA LEU A 224 19.76 20.13 3.71
C LEU A 224 18.41 19.87 3.03
N GLY A 225 18.44 19.58 1.73
CA GLY A 225 17.30 19.07 0.97
C GLY A 225 17.47 17.58 0.63
N TYR A 226 16.41 16.93 0.15
CA TYR A 226 16.47 15.54 -0.30
C TYR A 226 16.10 15.44 -1.76
N TYR A 227 16.96 14.83 -2.59
CA TYR A 227 16.61 14.55 -3.98
C TYR A 227 15.73 13.30 -4.09
N THR A 228 14.96 13.19 -5.17
CA THR A 228 14.12 12.00 -5.42
C THR A 228 14.98 10.78 -5.69
N TYR A 229 14.75 9.69 -4.95
CA TYR A 229 15.51 8.45 -5.11
C TYR A 229 15.18 7.73 -6.42
N ASP A 230 16.17 7.51 -7.29
CA ASP A 230 16.00 6.77 -8.55
C ASP A 230 16.09 5.26 -8.31
N TRP A 231 14.92 4.62 -8.37
CA TRP A 231 14.74 3.18 -8.17
C TRP A 231 15.06 2.33 -9.39
N LYS A 232 15.49 2.90 -10.52
CA LYS A 232 15.96 2.11 -11.67
C LYS A 232 17.06 1.15 -11.26
N LEU A 233 17.06 -0.03 -11.87
CA LEU A 233 18.02 -1.08 -11.56
C LEU A 233 19.46 -0.62 -11.83
N ASN A 234 20.39 -0.94 -10.92
CA ASN A 234 21.82 -0.63 -11.05
C ASN A 234 22.54 -1.58 -12.05
N GLU A 235 22.08 -1.58 -13.30
CA GLU A 235 22.56 -2.50 -14.34
C GLU A 235 23.75 -1.93 -15.14
N ASP A 236 24.75 -2.78 -15.41
CA ASP A 236 25.84 -2.48 -16.34
C ASP A 236 25.42 -2.74 -17.79
N LYS A 237 25.25 -1.66 -18.56
CA LYS A 237 24.78 -1.68 -19.95
C LYS A 237 25.88 -1.94 -20.99
N ASN A 238 27.15 -2.09 -20.58
CA ASN A 238 28.27 -2.23 -21.52
C ASN A 238 28.58 -3.69 -21.93
N SER A 239 27.78 -4.66 -21.49
CA SER A 239 27.92 -6.05 -21.95
C SER A 239 27.22 -6.24 -23.31
N LYS A 240 27.98 -6.69 -24.32
CA LYS A 240 27.52 -6.85 -25.71
C LYS A 240 26.32 -7.81 -25.80
N GLY A 241 25.14 -7.22 -25.84
CA GLY A 241 23.84 -7.88 -25.92
C GLY A 241 22.76 -6.82 -25.82
N SER A 242 22.79 -5.84 -26.74
CA SER A 242 21.78 -4.79 -26.83
C SER A 242 20.41 -5.41 -27.08
N ILE A 243 19.66 -5.64 -26.01
CA ILE A 243 18.21 -5.74 -26.09
C ILE A 243 17.70 -4.31 -26.02
N VAL A 244 17.11 -3.88 -27.12
CA VAL A 244 16.34 -2.65 -27.25
C VAL A 244 15.41 -2.55 -26.02
N PRO A 245 15.55 -1.51 -25.17
CA PRO A 245 14.54 -1.23 -24.17
C PRO A 245 13.22 -1.11 -24.91
N LYS A 246 12.19 -1.89 -24.53
CA LYS A 246 10.81 -1.52 -24.87
C LYS A 246 10.69 -0.04 -24.55
N GLU A 247 10.39 0.76 -25.56
CA GLU A 247 10.37 2.21 -25.49
C GLU A 247 9.86 2.66 -24.13
N SER A 248 10.68 3.48 -23.48
CA SER A 248 10.36 4.13 -22.24
C SER A 248 9.08 4.93 -22.41
N ALA A 249 7.95 4.29 -22.11
CA ALA A 249 6.79 4.99 -21.60
C ALA A 249 7.29 5.84 -20.42
N PRO A 250 6.85 7.11 -20.31
CA PRO A 250 7.38 8.05 -19.34
C PRO A 250 7.37 7.41 -17.95
N SER A 251 8.47 7.60 -17.23
CA SER A 251 8.88 6.97 -15.96
C SER A 251 7.92 7.22 -14.80
N ASN A 252 6.70 6.70 -14.92
CA ASN A 252 5.57 7.00 -14.05
C ASN A 252 4.47 5.95 -14.09
N ARG A 253 4.85 4.68 -13.98
CA ARG A 253 3.91 3.64 -13.58
C ARG A 253 4.59 2.74 -12.59
N ARG A 254 4.46 3.08 -11.31
CA ARG A 254 4.62 2.14 -10.20
C ARG A 254 3.86 0.85 -10.58
N SER A 255 4.41 -0.30 -10.22
CA SER A 255 3.71 -1.58 -10.20
C SER A 255 2.59 -1.52 -9.15
N ILE A 256 1.47 -0.89 -9.53
CA ILE A 256 0.35 -0.61 -8.64
C ILE A 256 -0.34 -1.92 -8.27
N ASP A 257 -0.06 -2.39 -7.06
CA ASP A 257 -0.77 -3.50 -6.42
C ASP A 257 -2.07 -2.96 -5.84
N LEU A 258 -3.19 -3.68 -6.03
CA LEU A 258 -4.48 -3.37 -5.41
C LEU A 258 -4.35 -3.17 -3.90
N GLN A 259 -3.47 -3.92 -3.24
CA GLN A 259 -3.23 -3.84 -1.80
C GLN A 259 -2.56 -2.51 -1.37
N GLN A 260 -1.90 -1.80 -2.28
CA GLN A 260 -1.24 -0.52 -2.00
C GLN A 260 -2.16 0.70 -2.14
N TYR A 261 -3.35 0.53 -2.74
CA TYR A 261 -4.33 1.60 -2.95
C TYR A 261 -5.46 1.53 -1.93
N THR A 262 -5.08 1.44 -0.66
CA THR A 262 -6.05 1.44 0.43
C THR A 262 -6.73 2.81 0.55
N PRO A 263 -7.96 2.88 1.08
CA PRO A 263 -8.64 4.15 1.37
C PRO A 263 -7.93 5.02 2.42
N SER A 264 -6.76 4.59 2.94
CA SER A 264 -5.93 5.35 3.87
C SER A 264 -4.77 6.09 3.18
N VAL A 265 -4.44 5.76 1.93
CA VAL A 265 -3.33 6.40 1.20
C VAL A 265 -3.82 7.62 0.42
N LEU A 266 -3.23 8.78 0.72
CA LEU A 266 -3.53 10.05 0.05
C LEU A 266 -2.72 10.24 -1.24
N LEU A 267 -3.27 11.03 -2.16
CA LEU A 267 -2.64 11.42 -3.42
C LEU A 267 -1.42 12.31 -3.19
N THR A 268 -0.41 12.17 -4.04
CA THR A 268 0.75 13.10 -4.07
C THR A 268 0.41 14.38 -4.83
N LYS A 269 1.27 15.40 -4.71
CA LYS A 269 1.12 16.67 -5.44
C LYS A 269 0.90 16.41 -6.94
N GLY A 270 -0.15 16.99 -7.51
CA GLY A 270 -0.44 16.91 -8.95
C GLY A 270 -1.16 15.65 -9.40
N GLN A 271 -1.36 14.67 -8.52
CA GLN A 271 -2.24 13.54 -8.80
C GLN A 271 -3.70 13.93 -8.60
N TRP A 272 -4.60 13.33 -9.37
CA TRP A 272 -6.04 13.42 -9.20
C TRP A 272 -6.69 12.05 -9.22
N GLU A 273 -7.84 11.95 -8.59
CA GLU A 273 -8.68 10.76 -8.54
C GLU A 273 -10.13 11.18 -8.82
N PHE A 274 -10.80 10.41 -9.67
CA PHE A 274 -12.24 10.45 -9.83
C PHE A 274 -12.81 9.08 -9.44
N LYS A 275 -13.75 9.07 -8.50
CA LYS A 275 -14.48 7.88 -8.11
C LYS A 275 -15.96 8.13 -8.35
N THR A 276 -16.61 7.25 -9.08
CA THR A 276 -18.08 7.20 -9.14
C THR A 276 -18.55 5.87 -8.56
N PHE A 277 -19.59 5.93 -7.73
CA PHE A 277 -20.18 4.76 -7.11
C PHE A 277 -21.69 4.84 -7.27
N GLY A 278 -22.24 3.98 -8.11
CA GLY A 278 -23.68 3.81 -8.29
C GLY A 278 -24.20 2.78 -7.30
N ASN A 279 -25.07 3.19 -6.39
CA ASN A 279 -25.78 2.33 -5.45
C ASN A 279 -27.23 2.20 -5.89
N LEU A 280 -27.66 1.01 -6.28
CA LEU A 280 -29.05 0.69 -6.55
C LEU A 280 -29.63 -0.08 -5.37
N TYR A 281 -30.38 0.61 -4.52
CA TYR A 281 -31.14 0.02 -3.42
C TYR A 281 -32.57 -0.26 -3.84
N THR A 282 -33.09 -1.44 -3.53
CA THR A 282 -34.50 -1.77 -3.77
C THR A 282 -35.09 -2.57 -2.61
N GLN A 283 -36.32 -2.27 -2.25
CA GLN A 283 -37.03 -2.91 -1.14
C GLN A 283 -38.50 -3.16 -1.49
N LYS A 284 -39.10 -4.14 -0.82
CA LYS A 284 -40.56 -4.36 -0.79
C LYS A 284 -41.17 -4.32 0.60
N GLY A 285 -40.33 -4.17 1.61
CA GLY A 285 -40.71 -4.21 3.02
C GLY A 285 -39.62 -3.60 3.88
N GLY A 286 -39.82 -3.66 5.20
CA GLY A 286 -38.90 -3.13 6.18
C GLY A 286 -39.11 -3.69 7.57
N TYR A 287 -38.32 -3.21 8.52
CA TYR A 287 -38.41 -3.57 9.91
C TYR A 287 -39.07 -2.45 10.71
N ASP A 288 -40.03 -2.81 11.55
CA ASP A 288 -40.72 -1.87 12.45
C ASP A 288 -39.89 -1.52 13.70
N GLN A 289 -40.49 -0.78 14.62
CA GLN A 289 -39.86 -0.41 15.90
C GLN A 289 -39.53 -1.60 16.81
N ASN A 290 -40.20 -2.74 16.61
CA ASN A 290 -40.01 -3.99 17.34
C ASN A 290 -39.16 -5.00 16.56
N THR A 291 -38.47 -4.55 15.50
CA THR A 291 -37.62 -5.35 14.60
C THR A 291 -38.37 -6.44 13.81
N GLN A 292 -39.70 -6.35 13.72
CA GLN A 292 -40.52 -7.27 12.94
C GLN A 292 -40.56 -6.85 11.48
N TYR A 293 -40.47 -7.82 10.57
CA TYR A 293 -40.58 -7.56 9.14
C TYR A 293 -42.03 -7.23 8.76
N ILE A 294 -42.20 -6.16 7.98
CA ILE A 294 -43.46 -5.71 7.40
C ILE A 294 -43.31 -5.66 5.88
N ASP A 295 -44.23 -6.30 5.16
CA ASP A 295 -44.39 -6.15 3.72
C ASP A 295 -45.14 -4.84 3.42
N TYR A 296 -44.60 -4.00 2.56
CA TYR A 296 -45.21 -2.72 2.18
C TYR A 296 -46.23 -2.85 1.05
N GLY A 297 -46.29 -4.00 0.35
CA GLY A 297 -47.22 -4.23 -0.75
C GLY A 297 -46.88 -3.45 -2.03
N ASN A 298 -45.72 -2.80 -2.08
CA ASN A 298 -45.18 -2.08 -3.24
C ASN A 298 -43.64 -2.23 -3.29
N ARG A 299 -43.02 -1.79 -4.39
CA ARG A 299 -41.56 -1.69 -4.50
C ARG A 299 -41.14 -0.22 -4.42
N SER A 300 -40.12 0.04 -3.62
CA SER A 300 -39.38 1.30 -3.67
C SER A 300 -37.97 1.03 -4.13
N THR A 301 -37.50 1.79 -5.12
CA THR A 301 -36.16 1.68 -5.68
C THR A 301 -35.49 3.04 -5.68
N PHE A 302 -34.26 3.08 -5.19
CA PHE A 302 -33.46 4.28 -5.02
C PHE A 302 -32.10 4.03 -5.67
N PHE A 303 -31.74 4.87 -6.62
CA PHE A 303 -30.42 4.89 -7.21
C PHE A 303 -29.69 6.15 -6.78
N THR A 304 -28.49 6.00 -6.22
CA THR A 304 -27.61 7.13 -5.90
C THR A 304 -26.29 6.95 -6.63
N SER A 305 -25.95 7.89 -7.52
CA SER A 305 -24.62 8.03 -8.10
C SER A 305 -23.81 9.03 -7.28
N ILE A 306 -22.86 8.53 -6.51
CA ILE A 306 -21.92 9.32 -5.70
C ILE A 306 -20.67 9.57 -6.54
N ASN A 307 -20.43 10.81 -6.92
CA ASN A 307 -19.27 11.21 -7.73
C ASN A 307 -18.32 12.04 -6.87
N GLU A 308 -17.10 11.56 -6.69
CA GLU A 308 -16.08 12.14 -5.82
C GLU A 308 -14.86 12.49 -6.67
N PHE A 309 -14.48 13.77 -6.67
CA PHE A 309 -13.24 14.24 -7.28
C PHE A 309 -12.25 14.62 -6.19
N THR A 310 -11.01 14.15 -6.28
CA THR A 310 -9.93 14.46 -5.33
C THR A 310 -8.67 14.88 -6.06
N TYR A 311 -8.03 15.94 -5.60
CA TYR A 311 -6.75 16.45 -6.08
C TYR A 311 -5.71 16.44 -4.96
N GLY A 312 -4.54 15.90 -5.26
CA GLY A 312 -3.42 15.81 -4.35
C GLY A 312 -2.66 17.12 -4.24
N ILE A 313 -2.71 17.74 -3.05
CA ILE A 313 -1.83 18.87 -2.70
C ILE A 313 -0.48 18.34 -2.23
N ASN A 314 -0.49 17.36 -1.33
CA ASN A 314 0.67 16.61 -0.86
C ASN A 314 0.24 15.27 -0.23
N ARG A 315 1.20 14.46 0.21
CA ARG A 315 0.97 13.12 0.81
C ARG A 315 0.17 13.10 2.12
N ARG A 316 -0.27 14.24 2.66
CA ARG A 316 -1.00 14.36 3.92
C ARG A 316 -2.27 15.20 3.84
N PHE A 317 -2.47 15.91 2.73
CA PHE A 317 -3.61 16.79 2.53
C PHE A 317 -4.04 16.76 1.07
N ASN A 318 -5.29 16.41 0.82
CA ASN A 318 -5.93 16.47 -0.49
C ASN A 318 -7.21 17.28 -0.38
N VAL A 319 -7.61 17.90 -1.48
CA VAL A 319 -8.84 18.68 -1.61
C VAL A 319 -9.68 18.10 -2.72
N GLY A 320 -10.97 18.33 -2.70
CA GLY A 320 -11.88 17.72 -3.64
C GLY A 320 -13.27 18.31 -3.61
N ALA A 321 -14.17 17.69 -4.35
CA ALA A 321 -15.59 17.98 -4.33
C ALA A 321 -16.40 16.71 -4.58
N ASP A 322 -17.57 16.67 -3.98
CA ASP A 322 -18.55 15.58 -4.11
C ASP A 322 -19.81 16.11 -4.81
N LEU A 323 -20.41 15.26 -5.64
CA LEU A 323 -21.60 15.53 -6.45
C LEU A 323 -22.47 14.28 -6.47
N TRP A 324 -23.71 14.37 -5.98
CA TRP A 324 -24.63 13.23 -5.95
C TRP A 324 -25.81 13.43 -6.90
N ILE A 325 -26.03 12.45 -7.77
CA ILE A 325 -27.25 12.34 -8.58
C ILE A 325 -28.10 11.26 -7.93
N LYS A 326 -29.38 11.57 -7.70
CA LYS A 326 -30.34 10.61 -7.12
C LYS A 326 -31.47 10.37 -8.09
N ALA A 327 -31.91 9.12 -8.17
CA ALA A 327 -33.11 8.72 -8.85
C ALA A 327 -33.96 7.85 -7.92
N VAL A 328 -35.27 8.05 -7.91
CA VAL A 328 -36.22 7.27 -7.12
C VAL A 328 -37.34 6.76 -8.01
N LEU A 329 -37.89 5.61 -7.64
CA LEU A 329 -39.05 5.01 -8.26
C LEU A 329 -39.87 4.26 -7.22
N TYR A 330 -41.14 4.62 -7.11
CA TYR A 330 -42.17 3.89 -6.36
C TYR A 330 -43.07 3.18 -7.35
N ASP A 331 -43.16 1.86 -7.28
CA ASP A 331 -43.83 1.07 -8.32
C ASP A 331 -44.47 -0.20 -7.73
N GLU A 332 -45.18 -0.95 -8.56
CA GLU A 332 -45.84 -2.20 -8.17
C GLU A 332 -44.82 -3.26 -7.71
N PRO A 333 -45.20 -4.22 -6.84
CA PRO A 333 -44.28 -5.24 -6.32
C PRO A 333 -43.57 -6.09 -7.37
N GLY A 334 -44.20 -6.29 -8.53
CA GLY A 334 -43.67 -7.08 -9.65
C GLY A 334 -42.69 -6.33 -10.55
N SER A 335 -42.59 -5.01 -10.40
CA SER A 335 -41.71 -4.16 -11.22
C SER A 335 -40.24 -4.55 -11.09
N SER A 336 -39.48 -4.27 -12.16
CA SER A 336 -38.04 -4.42 -12.18
C SER A 336 -37.37 -3.23 -11.48
N PRO A 337 -36.37 -3.44 -10.60
CA PRO A 337 -35.62 -2.34 -10.00
C PRO A 337 -34.80 -1.56 -11.04
N LEU A 338 -34.58 -2.10 -12.25
CA LEU A 338 -33.85 -1.40 -13.31
C LEU A 338 -34.68 -0.29 -13.98
N GLU A 339 -35.99 -0.25 -13.75
CA GLU A 339 -36.89 0.78 -14.27
C GLU A 339 -36.51 2.19 -13.80
N VAL A 340 -35.84 2.32 -12.65
CA VAL A 340 -35.33 3.61 -12.14
C VAL A 340 -34.34 4.29 -13.11
N PHE A 341 -33.69 3.51 -13.98
CA PHE A 341 -32.75 4.02 -14.99
C PHE A 341 -33.43 4.61 -16.24
N LYS A 342 -34.77 4.62 -16.29
CA LYS A 342 -35.49 5.43 -17.27
C LYS A 342 -35.36 6.92 -17.00
N PHE A 343 -34.93 7.31 -15.79
CA PHE A 343 -34.70 8.69 -15.36
C PHE A 343 -35.88 9.63 -15.62
N GLN A 344 -37.09 9.14 -15.35
CA GLN A 344 -38.32 9.89 -15.53
C GLN A 344 -38.58 10.82 -14.34
N THR A 345 -39.42 11.83 -14.58
CA THR A 345 -39.95 12.72 -13.55
C THR A 345 -41.47 12.68 -13.62
N THR A 346 -42.07 11.95 -12.69
CA THR A 346 -43.51 11.75 -12.48
C THR A 346 -43.82 11.84 -10.98
N PRO A 347 -45.08 11.81 -10.53
CA PRO A 347 -45.38 11.75 -9.10
C PRO A 347 -44.75 10.55 -8.37
N GLN A 348 -44.42 9.47 -9.10
CA GLN A 348 -43.84 8.23 -8.56
C GLN A 348 -42.35 8.06 -8.85
N SER A 349 -41.78 8.88 -9.75
CA SER A 349 -40.37 8.77 -10.15
C SER A 349 -39.71 10.13 -10.22
N ARG A 350 -38.45 10.25 -9.81
CA ARG A 350 -37.76 11.53 -9.85
C ARG A 350 -36.27 11.31 -9.97
N THR A 351 -35.63 12.03 -10.90
CA THR A 351 -34.17 12.06 -11.04
C THR A 351 -33.69 13.50 -11.00
N GLU A 352 -32.75 13.79 -10.11
CA GLU A 352 -32.22 15.14 -9.92
C GLU A 352 -30.77 15.10 -9.49
N LEU A 353 -30.07 16.19 -9.75
CA LEU A 353 -28.82 16.49 -9.08
C LEU A 353 -29.11 16.97 -7.65
N SER A 354 -28.82 16.14 -6.66
CA SER A 354 -29.33 16.30 -5.29
C SER A 354 -28.45 17.21 -4.43
N VAL A 355 -27.16 16.90 -4.32
CA VAL A 355 -26.23 17.64 -3.45
C VAL A 355 -24.86 17.85 -4.11
N VAL A 356 -24.20 18.95 -3.74
CA VAL A 356 -22.79 19.27 -4.08
C VAL A 356 -22.04 19.74 -2.86
N GLY A 357 -20.74 19.50 -2.78
CA GLY A 357 -19.99 20.08 -1.67
C GLY A 357 -18.47 19.91 -1.75
N PRO A 358 -17.71 20.76 -1.04
CA PRO A 358 -16.28 20.58 -0.90
C PRO A 358 -15.94 19.34 -0.07
N ARG A 359 -14.79 18.75 -0.39
CA ARG A 359 -14.19 17.60 0.27
C ARG A 359 -12.74 17.90 0.66
N ILE A 360 -12.33 17.39 1.81
CA ILE A 360 -10.92 17.33 2.20
C ILE A 360 -10.57 15.94 2.69
N ARG A 361 -9.33 15.51 2.42
CA ARG A 361 -8.79 14.25 2.93
C ARG A 361 -7.45 14.51 3.60
N ILE A 362 -7.29 13.99 4.82
CA ILE A 362 -6.16 14.32 5.69
C ILE A 362 -5.57 13.03 6.28
N GLN A 363 -4.24 12.99 6.36
CA GLN A 363 -3.52 12.02 7.19
C GLN A 363 -2.99 12.73 8.45
N PRO A 364 -3.78 12.77 9.55
CA PRO A 364 -3.49 13.63 10.70
C PRO A 364 -2.25 13.20 11.46
N ILE A 365 -1.98 11.89 11.53
CA ILE A 365 -0.85 11.32 12.29
C ILE A 365 0.21 10.81 11.32
N LYS A 366 1.37 11.47 11.31
CA LYS A 366 2.46 11.21 10.34
C LYS A 366 2.95 9.75 10.36
N ASN A 367 2.97 9.14 11.55
CA ASN A 367 3.50 7.79 11.75
C ASN A 367 2.45 6.70 11.51
N TRP A 368 1.17 7.05 11.37
CA TRP A 368 0.10 6.10 11.16
C TRP A 368 -0.35 6.13 9.70
N LYS A 369 0.33 5.33 8.86
CA LYS A 369 0.09 5.28 7.40
C LYS A 369 -1.19 4.57 7.01
N HIS A 370 -1.77 3.82 7.94
CA HIS A 370 -3.02 3.07 7.78
C HIS A 370 -4.25 3.81 8.27
N PHE A 371 -4.10 5.09 8.65
CA PHE A 371 -5.20 5.91 9.15
C PHE A 371 -5.32 7.19 8.33
N ALA A 372 -6.51 7.42 7.77
CA ALA A 372 -6.85 8.67 7.13
C ALA A 372 -8.27 9.08 7.52
N LEU A 373 -8.53 10.39 7.41
CA LEU A 373 -9.88 10.92 7.50
C LEU A 373 -10.25 11.65 6.22
N ASN A 374 -11.52 11.57 5.87
CA ASN A 374 -12.13 12.33 4.78
C ASN A 374 -13.31 13.09 5.34
N SER A 375 -13.48 14.36 5.00
CA SER A 375 -14.62 15.17 5.44
C SER A 375 -15.23 15.91 4.27
N SER A 376 -16.55 15.90 4.18
CA SER A 376 -17.31 16.49 3.09
C SER A 376 -18.52 17.23 3.64
N PHE A 377 -18.72 18.48 3.23
CA PHE A 377 -19.87 19.29 3.61
C PHE A 377 -20.74 19.50 2.38
N LEU A 378 -21.90 18.83 2.33
CA LEU A 378 -22.76 18.73 1.18
C LEU A 378 -23.95 19.67 1.32
N ILE A 379 -24.20 20.44 0.26
CA ILE A 379 -25.23 21.45 0.15
C ILE A 379 -26.33 20.89 -0.77
N PRO A 380 -27.60 20.85 -0.31
CA PRO A 380 -28.72 20.50 -1.16
C PRO A 380 -28.96 21.57 -2.21
N ILE A 381 -29.04 21.16 -3.47
CA ILE A 381 -29.22 22.08 -4.61
C ILE A 381 -30.49 21.81 -5.41
N ALA A 382 -31.06 20.60 -5.34
CA ALA A 382 -32.41 20.36 -5.81
C ALA A 382 -33.43 21.02 -4.86
N SER A 383 -34.46 21.64 -5.44
CA SER A 383 -35.60 22.23 -4.70
C SER A 383 -36.54 21.14 -4.17
N ASP A 384 -37.09 21.32 -2.98
CA ASP A 384 -38.13 20.45 -2.40
C ASP A 384 -37.76 18.97 -2.52
N GLN A 385 -36.58 18.59 -2.02
CA GLN A 385 -36.12 17.19 -2.11
C GLN A 385 -37.01 16.24 -1.30
N ASN A 386 -37.69 16.76 -0.29
CA ASN A 386 -38.66 16.03 0.52
C ASN A 386 -39.97 15.75 -0.23
N GLY A 387 -40.26 16.46 -1.32
CA GLY A 387 -41.53 16.36 -2.04
C GLY A 387 -42.72 16.87 -1.22
N SER A 388 -42.47 17.77 -0.26
CA SER A 388 -43.47 18.25 0.69
C SER A 388 -44.24 19.47 0.22
N GLU A 389 -43.72 20.22 -0.76
CA GLU A 389 -44.36 21.44 -1.27
C GLU A 389 -45.39 21.15 -2.38
N SER A 390 -45.35 19.97 -2.99
CA SER A 390 -46.28 19.56 -4.05
C SER A 390 -46.53 18.05 -4.04
N SER A 391 -47.80 17.64 -4.16
CA SER A 391 -48.22 16.22 -4.22
C SER A 391 -47.65 15.45 -5.42
N ASP A 392 -47.08 16.17 -6.39
CA ASP A 392 -46.71 15.64 -7.69
C ASP A 392 -45.20 15.33 -7.78
N ARG A 393 -44.48 15.39 -6.65
CA ARG A 393 -43.04 15.12 -6.60
C ARG A 393 -42.72 13.98 -5.64
N ALA A 394 -42.17 12.91 -6.18
CA ALA A 394 -41.60 11.83 -5.39
C ALA A 394 -40.50 12.36 -4.43
N TRP A 395 -40.47 11.80 -3.21
CA TRP A 395 -39.41 12.05 -2.24
C TRP A 395 -38.06 11.60 -2.80
N LEU A 396 -37.04 12.46 -2.72
CA LEU A 396 -35.70 12.21 -3.26
C LEU A 396 -34.65 12.06 -2.16
N SER A 397 -34.69 12.96 -1.18
CA SER A 397 -33.72 13.06 -0.09
C SER A 397 -34.25 14.04 0.96
N GLN A 398 -33.65 14.04 2.14
CA GLN A 398 -33.86 15.10 3.11
C GLN A 398 -33.31 16.44 2.58
N ASP A 399 -34.14 17.49 2.56
CA ASP A 399 -33.72 18.86 2.20
C ASP A 399 -32.96 19.54 3.35
N ALA A 400 -31.69 19.15 3.51
CA ALA A 400 -30.84 19.57 4.63
C ALA A 400 -29.37 19.58 4.21
N TYR A 401 -28.55 20.37 4.92
CA TYR A 401 -27.10 20.26 4.79
C TYR A 401 -26.62 18.94 5.38
N LEU A 402 -25.61 18.33 4.77
CA LEU A 402 -25.09 17.04 5.21
C LEU A 402 -23.59 17.13 5.39
N TRP A 403 -23.12 16.95 6.62
CA TRP A 403 -21.70 16.92 6.95
C TRP A 403 -21.27 15.50 7.27
N ILE A 404 -20.40 14.94 6.42
CA ILE A 404 -19.93 13.56 6.52
C ILE A 404 -18.45 13.59 6.89
N THR A 405 -18.04 12.85 7.91
CA THR A 405 -16.63 12.59 8.18
C THR A 405 -16.39 11.08 8.21
N LYS A 406 -15.52 10.56 7.35
CA LYS A 406 -15.17 9.14 7.25
C LYS A 406 -13.77 8.93 7.82
N PHE A 407 -13.67 8.04 8.79
CA PHE A 407 -12.43 7.54 9.35
C PHE A 407 -12.13 6.18 8.75
N TYR A 408 -10.90 5.99 8.28
CA TYR A 408 -10.44 4.78 7.63
C TYR A 408 -9.32 4.15 8.43
N TYR A 409 -9.40 2.83 8.61
CA TYR A 409 -8.31 2.03 9.12
C TYR A 409 -8.14 0.76 8.30
N ASP A 410 -6.91 0.41 7.95
CA ASP A 410 -6.62 -0.84 7.24
C ASP A 410 -5.46 -1.61 7.85
N GLN A 411 -5.56 -2.94 7.85
CA GLN A 411 -4.52 -3.83 8.37
C GLN A 411 -4.37 -5.02 7.43
N SER A 412 -3.17 -5.21 6.89
CA SER A 412 -2.86 -6.41 6.11
C SER A 412 -2.69 -7.64 7.02
N LEU A 413 -3.28 -8.76 6.61
CA LEU A 413 -3.24 -10.05 7.30
C LEU A 413 -2.50 -11.06 6.41
N GLY A 414 -1.18 -10.93 6.37
CA GLY A 414 -0.34 -11.64 5.41
C GLY A 414 -0.45 -11.06 3.99
N ASN A 415 -0.24 -11.91 2.98
CA ASN A 415 -0.05 -11.44 1.59
C ASN A 415 -1.33 -11.49 0.73
N LYS A 416 -2.38 -12.13 1.22
CA LYS A 416 -3.62 -12.33 0.46
C LYS A 416 -4.84 -11.77 1.16
N PHE A 417 -4.73 -11.31 2.41
CA PHE A 417 -5.89 -10.85 3.17
C PHE A 417 -5.66 -9.46 3.75
N GLN A 418 -6.73 -8.68 3.86
CA GLN A 418 -6.71 -7.37 4.51
C GLN A 418 -8.04 -7.11 5.21
N LEU A 419 -7.95 -6.63 6.45
CA LEU A 419 -9.07 -6.06 7.17
C LEU A 419 -9.13 -4.56 6.92
N PHE A 420 -10.31 -4.05 6.57
CA PHE A 420 -10.57 -2.62 6.44
C PHE A 420 -11.77 -2.24 7.28
N LEU A 421 -11.63 -1.16 8.05
CA LEU A 421 -12.64 -0.62 8.94
C LEU A 421 -12.96 0.81 8.52
N GLN A 422 -14.25 1.15 8.53
CA GLN A 422 -14.73 2.50 8.28
C GLN A 422 -15.69 2.91 9.39
N LEU A 423 -15.52 4.11 9.94
CA LEU A 423 -16.51 4.78 10.79
C LEU A 423 -16.86 6.11 10.13
N ALA A 424 -18.13 6.38 9.88
CA ALA A 424 -18.52 7.52 9.04
C ALA A 424 -19.61 8.40 9.66
N PRO A 425 -19.39 9.21 10.71
CA PRO A 425 -20.45 10.07 11.24
C PRO A 425 -21.05 11.02 10.18
N TRP A 426 -22.38 11.00 10.05
CA TRP A 426 -23.18 11.87 9.19
C TRP A 426 -24.02 12.79 10.08
N PHE A 427 -23.77 14.08 9.97
CA PHE A 427 -24.57 15.11 10.61
C PHE A 427 -25.50 15.72 9.58
N THR A 428 -26.79 15.43 9.72
CA THR A 428 -27.83 16.17 9.00
C THR A 428 -28.11 17.45 9.76
N ILE A 429 -27.94 18.59 9.10
CA ILE A 429 -28.11 19.92 9.68
C ILE A 429 -29.27 20.60 8.96
N GLN A 430 -30.28 20.99 9.73
CA GLN A 430 -31.47 21.66 9.26
C GLN A 430 -31.11 22.91 8.43
N LYS A 431 -31.73 23.01 7.26
CA LYS A 431 -31.71 24.21 6.43
C LYS A 431 -32.79 25.18 6.92
N PRO A 432 -32.50 26.50 7.04
CA PRO A 432 -33.49 27.47 7.48
C PRO A 432 -34.76 27.42 6.62
N GLY A 433 -35.93 27.37 7.27
CA GLY A 433 -37.24 27.28 6.60
C GLY A 433 -37.71 25.85 6.28
N GLU A 434 -36.85 24.84 6.42
CA GLU A 434 -37.20 23.44 6.17
C GLU A 434 -37.63 22.70 7.44
N SER A 435 -38.52 21.71 7.30
CA SER A 435 -38.99 20.89 8.44
C SER A 435 -38.00 19.79 8.88
N ALA A 436 -36.90 19.62 8.14
CA ALA A 436 -35.88 18.62 8.42
C ALA A 436 -35.24 18.81 9.81
N LYS A 437 -35.38 17.83 10.71
CA LYS A 437 -34.71 17.86 12.02
C LYS A 437 -33.23 17.49 11.88
N ASN A 438 -32.41 18.07 12.76
CA ASN A 438 -31.04 17.63 12.94
C ASN A 438 -31.01 16.14 13.31
N LYS A 439 -30.02 15.40 12.79
CA LYS A 439 -29.87 13.96 13.02
C LYS A 439 -28.40 13.59 12.95
N LEU A 440 -27.98 12.64 13.78
CA LEU A 440 -26.65 12.03 13.70
C LEU A 440 -26.78 10.57 13.29
N GLU A 441 -26.02 10.14 12.31
CA GLU A 441 -25.91 8.72 11.93
C GLU A 441 -24.45 8.32 12.05
N THR A 442 -24.16 7.11 12.55
CA THR A 442 -22.78 6.65 12.74
C THR A 442 -22.55 5.27 12.13
N PRO A 443 -22.59 5.14 10.80
CA PRO A 443 -22.33 3.91 10.09
C PRO A 443 -20.93 3.40 10.41
N PHE A 444 -20.85 2.10 10.65
CA PHE A 444 -19.61 1.38 10.87
C PHE A 444 -19.55 0.17 9.96
N ASP A 445 -18.49 0.11 9.15
CA ASP A 445 -18.28 -0.96 8.18
C ASP A 445 -17.04 -1.78 8.52
N VAL A 446 -17.14 -3.08 8.28
CA VAL A 446 -16.05 -4.04 8.33
C VAL A 446 -15.97 -4.76 6.99
N PHE A 447 -14.79 -4.68 6.37
CA PHE A 447 -14.49 -5.37 5.11
C PHE A 447 -13.36 -6.37 5.32
N PHE A 448 -13.61 -7.63 4.99
CA PHE A 448 -12.60 -8.67 4.91
C PHE A 448 -12.27 -8.93 3.44
N ASN A 449 -11.08 -8.51 3.01
CA ASN A 449 -10.63 -8.59 1.63
C ASN A 449 -9.73 -9.80 1.41
N TYR A 450 -9.89 -10.46 0.26
CA TYR A 450 -9.03 -11.50 -0.28
C TYR A 450 -8.50 -11.08 -1.66
N PHE A 451 -7.18 -10.98 -1.80
CA PHE A 451 -6.51 -10.66 -3.06
C PHE A 451 -6.20 -11.96 -3.81
N ALA A 452 -7.08 -12.31 -4.75
CA ALA A 452 -6.92 -13.49 -5.60
C ALA A 452 -5.73 -13.34 -6.57
N THR A 453 -5.54 -12.13 -7.11
CA THR A 453 -4.40 -11.75 -7.94
C THR A 453 -3.98 -10.31 -7.66
N SER A 454 -2.91 -9.83 -8.29
CA SER A 454 -2.51 -8.40 -8.20
C SER A 454 -3.52 -7.42 -8.83
N ARG A 455 -4.54 -7.93 -9.54
CA ARG A 455 -5.58 -7.12 -10.20
C ARG A 455 -7.00 -7.50 -9.84
N LEU A 456 -7.21 -8.54 -9.04
CA LEU A 456 -8.54 -9.03 -8.65
C LEU A 456 -8.56 -9.29 -7.16
N SER A 457 -9.50 -8.66 -6.46
CA SER A 457 -9.84 -8.98 -5.09
C SER A 457 -11.32 -9.27 -4.94
N PHE A 458 -11.63 -10.05 -3.92
CA PHE A 458 -12.97 -10.29 -3.42
C PHE A 458 -13.04 -9.77 -1.99
N TYR A 459 -14.23 -9.37 -1.54
CA TYR A 459 -14.42 -8.97 -0.16
C TYR A 459 -15.77 -9.41 0.37
N MET A 460 -15.80 -9.67 1.67
CA MET A 460 -17.02 -9.73 2.46
C MET A 460 -17.16 -8.42 3.23
N GLN A 461 -18.37 -7.87 3.26
CA GLN A 461 -18.66 -6.64 3.98
C GLN A 461 -19.80 -6.85 4.99
N GLN A 462 -19.69 -6.15 6.11
CA GLN A 462 -20.71 -6.03 7.13
C GLN A 462 -20.81 -4.56 7.55
N GLU A 463 -22.02 -4.02 7.59
CA GLU A 463 -22.28 -2.64 8.02
C GLU A 463 -23.35 -2.63 9.11
N PHE A 464 -23.15 -1.74 10.10
CA PHE A 464 -24.15 -1.35 11.08
C PHE A 464 -24.37 0.15 11.01
N TRP A 465 -25.62 0.58 10.84
CA TRP A 465 -25.97 1.98 10.62
C TRP A 465 -27.01 2.47 11.64
N PRO A 466 -26.61 2.89 12.84
CA PRO A 466 -27.50 3.51 13.81
C PRO A 466 -27.71 5.01 13.53
N SER A 467 -28.93 5.49 13.79
CA SER A 467 -29.33 6.89 13.65
C SER A 467 -29.92 7.42 14.96
N PHE A 468 -29.50 8.61 15.35
CA PHE A 468 -29.82 9.25 16.63
C PHE A 468 -30.49 10.60 16.42
N SER A 469 -31.49 10.89 17.24
CA SER A 469 -32.10 12.22 17.34
C SER A 469 -31.18 13.20 18.10
N PRO A 470 -31.45 14.51 18.05
CA PRO A 470 -30.59 15.53 18.67
C PRO A 470 -30.41 15.39 20.19
N ASP A 471 -31.36 14.76 20.86
CA ASP A 471 -31.33 14.43 22.29
C ASP A 471 -30.54 13.14 22.60
N GLY A 472 -29.99 12.47 21.58
CA GLY A 472 -29.15 11.28 21.72
C GLY A 472 -29.91 9.94 21.72
N ASN A 473 -31.23 9.97 21.56
CA ASN A 473 -32.03 8.74 21.51
C ASN A 473 -31.84 8.00 20.18
N LEU A 474 -31.74 6.66 20.23
CA LEU A 474 -31.68 5.82 19.04
C LEU A 474 -33.06 5.81 18.35
N THR A 475 -33.09 6.18 17.07
CA THR A 475 -34.34 6.35 16.29
C THR A 475 -34.55 5.25 15.27
N SER A 476 -33.48 4.78 14.64
CA SER A 476 -33.47 3.68 13.68
C SER A 476 -32.10 3.03 13.63
N TYR A 477 -32.06 1.79 13.15
CA TYR A 477 -30.81 1.19 12.70
C TYR A 477 -31.06 0.09 11.67
N PHE A 478 -30.02 -0.28 10.92
CA PHE A 478 -30.01 -1.52 10.15
C PHE A 478 -28.65 -2.23 10.21
N LEU A 479 -28.68 -3.53 9.91
CA LEU A 479 -27.53 -4.35 9.60
C LEU A 479 -27.65 -4.83 8.16
N GLN A 480 -26.58 -4.65 7.39
CA GLN A 480 -26.46 -5.24 6.06
C GLN A 480 -25.15 -5.99 5.90
N GLY A 481 -25.19 -7.07 5.13
CA GLY A 481 -24.03 -7.90 4.85
C GLY A 481 -24.01 -8.30 3.39
N GLY A 482 -22.82 -8.55 2.86
CA GLY A 482 -22.69 -8.84 1.44
C GLY A 482 -21.31 -9.20 0.97
N LEU A 483 -21.20 -9.36 -0.35
CA LEU A 483 -19.98 -9.71 -1.04
C LEU A 483 -19.71 -8.70 -2.15
N GLY A 484 -18.45 -8.48 -2.44
CA GLY A 484 -18.03 -7.68 -3.57
C GLY A 484 -16.72 -8.14 -4.17
N SER A 485 -16.37 -7.52 -5.29
CA SER A 485 -15.13 -7.74 -6.00
C SER A 485 -14.59 -6.43 -6.55
N LYS A 486 -13.27 -6.33 -6.64
CA LYS A 486 -12.58 -5.22 -7.29
C LYS A 486 -11.64 -5.76 -8.35
N PHE A 487 -11.66 -5.12 -9.51
CA PHE A 487 -10.84 -5.51 -10.64
C PHE A 487 -10.15 -4.31 -11.27
N GLN A 488 -8.82 -4.33 -11.36
CA GLN A 488 -8.06 -3.33 -12.10
C GLN A 488 -8.04 -3.66 -13.59
N VAL A 489 -8.97 -3.06 -14.34
CA VAL A 489 -9.06 -3.15 -15.79
C VAL A 489 -7.78 -2.65 -16.44
N ILE A 490 -7.32 -1.46 -16.02
CA ILE A 490 -6.02 -0.92 -16.41
C ILE A 490 -5.23 -0.72 -15.13
N LYS A 491 -4.17 -1.51 -14.96
CA LYS A 491 -3.34 -1.54 -13.74
C LYS A 491 -2.94 -0.11 -13.34
N GLY A 492 -3.37 0.28 -12.15
CA GLY A 492 -3.03 1.58 -11.57
C GLY A 492 -3.61 2.82 -12.23
N LEU A 493 -4.61 2.65 -13.09
CA LEU A 493 -5.34 3.76 -13.71
C LEU A 493 -6.85 3.59 -13.54
N LEU A 494 -7.39 2.42 -13.88
CA LEU A 494 -8.82 2.17 -13.94
C LEU A 494 -9.16 0.89 -13.15
N GLU A 495 -10.04 1.06 -12.16
CA GLU A 495 -10.55 0.00 -11.31
C GLU A 495 -12.08 -0.02 -11.38
N LEU A 496 -12.63 -1.22 -11.44
CA LEU A 496 -14.05 -1.49 -11.33
C LEU A 496 -14.32 -2.20 -10.00
N GLU A 497 -15.44 -1.86 -9.38
CA GLU A 497 -15.94 -2.49 -8.16
C GLU A 497 -17.38 -2.94 -8.39
N LEU A 498 -17.70 -4.17 -8.00
CA LEU A 498 -19.05 -4.71 -8.04
C LEU A 498 -19.38 -5.26 -6.65
N SER A 499 -20.54 -4.94 -6.11
CA SER A 499 -20.97 -5.54 -4.85
C SER A 499 -22.47 -5.69 -4.73
N TYR A 500 -22.86 -6.63 -3.88
CA TYR A 500 -24.22 -6.90 -3.49
C TYR A 500 -24.31 -6.95 -1.97
N THR A 501 -25.37 -6.37 -1.39
CA THR A 501 -25.70 -6.51 0.03
C THR A 501 -27.17 -6.82 0.23
N ASN A 502 -27.47 -7.45 1.37
CA ASN A 502 -28.82 -7.69 1.85
C ASN A 502 -28.99 -7.09 3.25
N PHE A 503 -30.09 -6.37 3.47
CA PHE A 503 -30.48 -5.81 4.76
C PHE A 503 -31.30 -6.88 5.47
N TYR A 504 -30.71 -7.50 6.49
CA TYR A 504 -31.28 -8.70 7.12
C TYR A 504 -31.74 -8.47 8.57
N PHE A 505 -31.54 -7.27 9.11
CA PHE A 505 -32.01 -6.89 10.44
C PHE A 505 -32.07 -5.38 10.58
N GLY A 506 -32.99 -4.87 11.40
CA GLY A 506 -33.07 -3.43 11.68
C GLY A 506 -34.26 -3.03 12.53
N MET A 507 -34.35 -1.73 12.79
CA MET A 507 -35.45 -1.06 13.49
C MET A 507 -35.79 0.23 12.76
N ASN A 508 -37.07 0.46 12.46
CA ASN A 508 -37.55 1.62 11.69
C ASN A 508 -36.74 1.83 10.39
N SER A 509 -36.50 0.76 9.66
CA SER A 509 -35.59 0.75 8.50
C SER A 509 -36.12 -0.14 7.37
N GLY A 510 -35.59 0.03 6.17
CA GLY A 510 -35.92 -0.81 5.03
C GLY A 510 -35.25 -2.20 5.08
N ALA A 511 -35.90 -3.20 4.50
CA ALA A 511 -35.42 -4.58 4.38
C ALA A 511 -35.18 -4.90 2.90
N GLY A 512 -34.23 -4.18 2.32
CA GLY A 512 -33.91 -4.25 0.89
C GLY A 512 -32.60 -4.95 0.56
N GLN A 513 -32.18 -4.74 -0.67
CA GLN A 513 -30.92 -5.20 -1.24
C GLN A 513 -30.24 -4.06 -1.97
N THR A 514 -28.90 -4.07 -2.01
CA THR A 514 -28.14 -3.17 -2.89
C THR A 514 -27.41 -3.93 -3.97
N PHE A 515 -27.33 -3.30 -5.14
CA PHE A 515 -26.48 -3.69 -6.25
C PHE A 515 -25.62 -2.48 -6.59
N ASN A 516 -24.31 -2.62 -6.46
CA ASN A 516 -23.39 -1.50 -6.58
C ASN A 516 -22.41 -1.70 -7.73
N LEU A 517 -22.15 -0.61 -8.45
CA LEU A 517 -21.09 -0.50 -9.44
C LEU A 517 -20.23 0.72 -9.13
N GLY A 518 -18.96 0.47 -8.80
CA GLY A 518 -17.95 1.49 -8.62
C GLY A 518 -16.99 1.55 -9.81
N ILE A 519 -16.61 2.77 -10.18
CA ILE A 519 -15.52 3.03 -11.11
C ILE A 519 -14.57 4.01 -10.44
N ARG A 520 -13.29 3.68 -10.43
CA ARG A 520 -12.23 4.55 -9.90
C ARG A 520 -11.20 4.77 -10.99
N ILE A 521 -10.92 6.04 -11.24
CA ILE A 521 -9.88 6.51 -12.16
C ILE A 521 -8.88 7.32 -11.36
N ILE A 522 -7.61 6.97 -11.45
CA ILE A 522 -6.53 7.69 -10.78
C ILE A 522 -5.45 8.08 -11.79
N SER A 523 -5.04 9.34 -11.75
CA SER A 523 -3.92 9.78 -12.58
C SER A 523 -2.65 9.06 -12.15
N GLY A 524 -1.84 8.62 -13.11
CA GLY A 524 -0.47 8.18 -12.82
C GLY A 524 0.30 9.27 -12.05
N SER A 525 1.26 8.88 -11.22
CA SER A 525 2.23 9.85 -10.70
C SER A 525 2.89 10.57 -11.88
N LYS A 526 3.26 11.83 -11.74
CA LYS A 526 4.20 12.49 -12.65
C LYS A 526 5.60 12.49 -12.03
#